data_AF-A0A3D1XLQ9-F1
#
_entry.id   AF-A0A3D1XLQ9-F1
#
_cell.length_a   1.000
_cell.length_b   1.000
_cell.length_c   1.000
_cell.angle_alpha   90.00
_cell.angle_beta   90.00
_cell.angle_gamma   90.00
#
_symmetry.space_group_name_H-M   'P 1'
#
loop_
_entity.id
_entity.type
_entity.pdbx_description
1 polymer ?
#
loop_
_entity_poly.entity_id
_entity_poly.type
_entity_poly.pdbx_seq_one_letter_code
_entity_poly.pdbx_strand_id
1 'polypeptide(L)'
;MNRKNFSLKDIQLLSDHYSQAGSAEPVALFQIVQGFYPSGHTPDSVGPIPVETLIEKIKASGNFLSLPEQTDDKKPWLNSMREKLNSELLALMSERGNPASLSLNSDF
;
A
#
# COMPACT_ATOMS: atom_id res chain seq x y z
N MET A 1 8.10 9.29 -17.39
CA MET A 1 7.52 10.00 -16.23
C MET A 1 7.70 9.08 -15.03
N ASN A 2 8.45 9.50 -14.00
CA ASN A 2 8.92 8.61 -12.92
C ASN A 2 7.77 8.23 -11.99
N ARG A 3 7.14 7.08 -12.24
CA ARG A 3 6.17 6.43 -11.34
C ARG A 3 6.91 5.98 -10.09
N LYS A 4 6.72 6.66 -8.96
CA LYS A 4 7.31 6.20 -7.70
C LYS A 4 6.39 5.15 -7.08
N ASN A 5 6.71 3.88 -7.29
CA ASN A 5 6.11 2.80 -6.53
C ASN A 5 6.50 2.97 -5.05
N PHE A 6 5.61 2.59 -4.12
CA PHE A 6 5.96 2.57 -2.70
C PHE A 6 7.22 1.72 -2.52
N SER A 7 8.28 2.31 -1.98
CA SER A 7 9.45 1.54 -1.60
C SER A 7 9.16 0.73 -0.34
N LEU A 8 9.96 -0.29 -0.05
CA LEU A 8 9.83 -1.03 1.22
C LEU A 8 9.96 -0.11 2.44
N LYS A 9 10.75 0.96 2.34
CA LYS A 9 10.89 1.97 3.40
C LYS A 9 9.59 2.75 3.62
N ASP A 10 8.89 3.09 2.54
CA ASP A 10 7.60 3.78 2.59
C ASP A 10 6.52 2.89 3.20
N ILE A 11 6.48 1.61 2.77
CA ILE A 11 5.58 0.58 3.31
C ILE A 11 5.83 0.39 4.81
N GLN A 12 7.10 0.30 5.21
CA GLN A 12 7.45 0.09 6.61
C GLN A 12 7.13 1.31 7.47
N LEU A 13 7.35 2.53 6.96
CA LEU A 13 6.97 3.76 7.65
C LEU A 13 5.46 3.84 7.92
N LEU A 14 4.64 3.52 6.91
CA LEU A 14 3.19 3.45 7.08
C LEU A 14 2.78 2.34 8.06
N SER A 15 3.38 1.16 7.94
CA SER A 15 3.09 0.04 8.83
C SER A 15 3.39 0.38 10.30
N ASP A 16 4.53 1.02 10.58
CA ASP A 16 4.88 1.51 11.91
C ASP A 16 3.85 2.53 12.43
N HIS A 17 3.47 3.50 11.59
CA HIS A 17 2.48 4.51 11.93
C HIS A 17 1.12 3.88 12.31
N TYR A 18 0.61 2.97 11.47
CA TYR A 18 -0.67 2.31 11.77
C TYR A 18 -0.58 1.33 12.94
N SER A 19 0.57 0.70 13.15
CA SER A 19 0.80 -0.13 14.35
C SER A 19 0.75 0.71 15.63
N GLN A 20 1.33 1.92 15.62
CA GLN A 20 1.25 2.85 16.75
C GLN A 20 -0.18 3.37 16.96
N ALA A 21 -0.92 3.59 15.88
CA ALA A 21 -2.32 4.00 15.92
C ALA A 21 -3.30 2.85 16.26
N GLY A 22 -2.82 1.61 16.42
CA GLY A 22 -3.67 0.44 16.71
C GLY A 22 -4.56 -0.01 15.55
N SER A 23 -4.25 0.39 14.32
CA SER A 23 -5.06 0.09 13.13
C SER A 23 -4.63 -1.23 12.48
N ALA A 24 -5.35 -2.32 12.76
CA ALA A 24 -4.98 -3.67 12.32
C ALA A 24 -5.13 -3.92 10.80
N GLU A 25 -6.16 -3.36 10.16
CA GLU A 25 -6.46 -3.57 8.73
C GLU A 25 -5.33 -3.06 7.80
N PRO A 26 -4.85 -1.80 7.91
CA PRO A 26 -3.73 -1.35 7.09
C PRO A 26 -2.42 -2.09 7.40
N VAL A 27 -2.17 -2.47 8.67
CA VAL A 27 -0.99 -3.29 9.01
C VAL A 27 -1.03 -4.64 8.30
N ALA A 28 -2.18 -5.32 8.31
CA ALA A 28 -2.37 -6.58 7.58
C ALA A 28 -2.14 -6.40 6.08
N LEU A 29 -2.52 -5.25 5.51
CA LEU A 29 -2.31 -4.95 4.09
C LEU A 29 -0.83 -4.86 3.76
N PHE A 30 -0.07 -4.15 4.59
CA PHE A 30 1.36 -4.03 4.39
C PHE A 30 2.08 -5.37 4.53
N GLN A 31 1.66 -6.22 5.46
CA GLN A 31 2.23 -7.56 5.58
C GLN A 31 1.95 -8.42 4.34
N ILE A 32 0.73 -8.36 3.79
CA ILE A 32 0.38 -9.05 2.54
C ILE A 32 1.24 -8.54 1.39
N VAL A 33 1.35 -7.22 1.23
CA VAL A 33 2.15 -6.57 0.19
C VAL A 33 3.64 -6.94 0.33
N GLN A 34 4.19 -6.89 1.54
CA GLN A 34 5.57 -7.32 1.83
C GLN A 34 5.80 -8.79 1.45
N GLY A 35 4.81 -9.66 1.65
CA GLY A 35 4.89 -11.08 1.28
C GLY A 35 5.05 -11.34 -0.22
N PHE A 36 4.81 -10.35 -1.09
CA PHE A 36 5.09 -10.46 -2.52
C PHE A 36 6.56 -10.18 -2.88
N TYR A 37 7.35 -9.61 -1.97
CA TYR A 37 8.74 -9.25 -2.22
C TYR A 37 9.68 -10.20 -1.46
N PRO A 38 10.59 -10.91 -2.14
CA PRO A 38 11.56 -11.75 -1.45
C PRO A 38 12.48 -10.89 -0.56
N SER A 39 12.92 -11.46 0.56
CA SER A 39 13.79 -10.78 1.51
C SER A 39 15.04 -10.22 0.80
N GLY A 40 15.22 -8.90 0.86
CA GLY A 40 16.33 -8.20 0.21
C GLY A 40 16.05 -7.66 -1.19
N HIS A 41 14.89 -7.93 -1.79
CA HIS A 41 14.49 -7.31 -3.05
C HIS A 41 13.62 -6.08 -2.82
N THR A 42 13.95 -4.98 -3.51
CA THR A 42 13.13 -3.78 -3.51
C THR A 42 11.92 -3.93 -4.43
N PRO A 43 10.79 -3.25 -4.16
CA PRO A 43 9.60 -3.26 -5.01
C PRO A 43 9.89 -2.74 -6.42
N ASP A 44 10.95 -1.95 -6.57
CA ASP A 44 11.46 -1.43 -7.84
C ASP A 44 12.05 -2.53 -8.75
N SER A 45 12.44 -3.67 -8.16
CA SER A 45 13.08 -4.80 -8.86
C SER A 45 12.10 -5.91 -9.23
N VAL A 46 10.83 -5.77 -8.85
CA VAL A 46 9.78 -6.78 -9.07
C VAL A 46 8.63 -6.11 -9.81
N GLY A 47 8.05 -6.81 -10.79
CA GLY A 47 6.90 -6.28 -11.56
C GLY A 47 5.72 -5.90 -10.65
N PRO A 48 4.76 -5.10 -11.16
CA PRO A 48 3.58 -4.73 -10.39
C PRO A 48 2.83 -5.96 -9.89
N ILE A 49 2.37 -5.93 -8.63
CA ILE A 49 1.54 -7.00 -8.08
C ILE A 49 0.21 -7.01 -8.83
N PRO A 50 -0.21 -8.14 -9.42
CA PRO A 50 -1.50 -8.24 -10.07
C PRO A 50 -2.62 -7.97 -9.07
N VAL A 51 -3.56 -7.09 -9.45
CA VAL A 51 -4.69 -6.68 -8.59
C VAL A 51 -5.49 -7.88 -8.11
N GLU A 52 -5.75 -8.85 -8.99
CA GLU A 52 -6.50 -10.06 -8.64
C GLU A 52 -5.77 -10.89 -7.58
N THR A 53 -4.46 -11.09 -7.73
CA THR A 53 -3.65 -11.82 -6.74
C THR A 53 -3.59 -11.11 -5.40
N LEU A 54 -3.52 -9.77 -5.39
CA LEU A 54 -3.60 -8.98 -4.16
C LEU A 54 -4.95 -9.17 -3.48
N ILE A 55 -6.06 -9.06 -4.22
CA ILE A 55 -7.42 -9.30 -3.71
C ILE A 55 -7.55 -10.70 -3.13
N GLU A 56 -7.03 -11.73 -3.81
CA GLU A 56 -7.10 -13.10 -3.31
C GLU A 56 -6.36 -13.28 -1.98
N LYS A 57 -5.17 -12.68 -1.83
CA LYS A 57 -4.44 -12.72 -0.55
C LYS A 57 -5.15 -11.92 0.55
N ILE A 58 -5.73 -10.77 0.22
CA ILE A 58 -6.54 -9.97 1.15
C ILE A 58 -7.74 -10.80 1.63
N LYS A 59 -8.48 -11.43 0.71
CA LYS A 59 -9.62 -12.30 1.03
C LYS A 59 -9.19 -13.49 1.88
N ALA A 60 -8.09 -14.15 1.53
CA ALA A 60 -7.56 -15.30 2.26
C ALA A 60 -7.09 -14.95 3.68
N SER A 61 -6.69 -13.70 3.93
CA SER A 61 -6.25 -13.27 5.25
C SER A 61 -7.38 -13.16 6.27
N GLY A 62 -8.63 -12.99 5.84
CA GLY A 62 -9.80 -12.83 6.73
C GLY A 62 -9.80 -11.56 7.58
N ASN A 63 -8.79 -10.69 7.43
CA ASN A 63 -8.58 -9.53 8.31
C ASN A 63 -9.18 -8.22 7.78
N PHE A 64 -9.85 -8.26 6.63
CA PHE A 64 -10.40 -7.08 5.96
C PHE A 64 -11.92 -7.13 5.96
N LEU A 65 -12.52 -6.49 6.97
CA LEU A 65 -13.97 -6.36 7.07
C LEU A 65 -14.52 -5.39 6.02
N SER A 66 -13.68 -4.49 5.52
CA SER A 66 -14.03 -3.47 4.52
C SER A 66 -13.97 -3.97 3.08
N LEU A 67 -13.56 -5.22 2.83
CA LEU A 67 -13.43 -5.76 1.47
C LEU A 67 -14.83 -5.96 0.84
N PRO A 68 -15.15 -5.31 -0.29
CA PRO A 68 -16.44 -5.50 -0.92
C PRO A 68 -16.63 -6.91 -1.47
N GLU A 69 -17.85 -7.44 -1.33
CA GLU A 69 -18.21 -8.79 -1.81
C GLU A 69 -18.23 -8.84 -3.35
N GLN A 70 -18.80 -7.80 -3.97
CA GLN A 70 -18.94 -7.68 -5.42
C GLN A 70 -17.59 -7.43 -6.09
N THR A 71 -17.30 -8.16 -7.17
CA THR A 71 -16.01 -8.06 -7.86
C THR A 71 -15.81 -6.72 -8.57
N ASP A 72 -16.89 -6.07 -9.03
CA ASP A 72 -16.84 -4.75 -9.67
C ASP A 72 -16.35 -3.65 -8.71
N ASP A 73 -16.72 -3.76 -7.43
CA ASP A 73 -16.36 -2.80 -6.38
C ASP A 73 -14.93 -3.00 -5.81
N LYS A 74 -14.27 -4.14 -6.05
CA LYS A 74 -12.95 -4.45 -5.44
C LYS A 74 -11.82 -3.60 -6.01
N LYS A 75 -11.84 -3.32 -7.32
CA LYS A 75 -10.86 -2.43 -7.97
C LYS A 75 -10.97 -0.98 -7.48
N PRO A 76 -12.15 -0.33 -7.51
CA PRO A 76 -12.30 1.02 -7.00
C PRO A 76 -11.99 1.09 -5.50
N TRP A 77 -12.39 0.10 -4.70
CA TRP A 77 -12.01 0.02 -3.29
C TRP A 77 -10.48 0.00 -3.07
N LEU A 78 -9.75 -0.83 -3.83
CA LEU A 78 -8.29 -0.87 -3.77
C LEU A 78 -7.65 0.46 -4.17
N ASN A 79 -8.20 1.13 -5.19
CA ASN A 79 -7.72 2.44 -5.61
C ASN A 79 -7.93 3.49 -4.51
N SER A 80 -9.10 3.54 -3.89
CA SER A 80 -9.36 4.44 -2.76
C SER A 80 -8.45 4.17 -1.56
N MET A 81 -8.22 2.90 -1.23
CA MET A 81 -7.24 2.51 -0.21
C MET A 81 -5.84 3.01 -0.55
N ARG A 82 -5.40 2.84 -1.80
CA ARG A 82 -4.11 3.31 -2.29
C ARG A 82 -3.98 4.83 -2.22
N GLU A 83 -4.99 5.58 -2.62
CA GLU A 83 -4.99 7.05 -2.55
C GLU A 83 -4.89 7.56 -1.10
N LYS A 84 -5.63 6.93 -0.20
CA LYS A 84 -5.55 7.20 1.24
C LYS A 84 -4.12 6.98 1.75
N LEU A 85 -3.53 5.81 1.48
CA LEU A 85 -2.18 5.48 1.93
C LEU A 85 -1.11 6.42 1.36
N ASN A 86 -1.23 6.83 0.09
CA ASN A 86 -0.33 7.80 -0.53
C ASN A 86 -0.42 9.17 0.16
N SER A 87 -1.63 9.62 0.48
CA SER A 87 -1.87 10.90 1.12
C SER A 87 -1.30 10.92 2.55
N GLU A 88 -1.49 9.84 3.30
CA GLU A 88 -0.96 9.68 4.66
C GLU A 88 0.58 9.63 4.65
N LEU A 89 1.17 8.89 3.70
CA LEU A 89 2.61 8.86 3.55
C LEU A 89 3.17 10.25 3.22
N LEU A 90 2.50 11.00 2.35
CA LEU A 90 2.87 12.37 2.01
C LEU A 90 2.80 13.28 3.25
N ALA A 91 1.76 13.16 4.08
CA ALA A 91 1.65 13.90 5.33
C ALA A 91 2.83 13.57 6.28
N LEU A 92 3.09 12.27 6.52
CA LEU A 92 4.19 11.82 7.38
C LEU A 92 5.57 12.28 6.90
N MET A 93 5.82 12.25 5.59
CA MET A 93 7.08 12.74 5.01
C MET A 93 7.20 14.27 5.09
N SER A 94 6.09 14.99 4.96
CA SER A 94 6.04 16.45 5.08
C SER A 94 6.31 16.89 6.53
N GLU A 95 5.73 16.20 7.51
CA GLU A 95 5.99 16.44 8.94
C GLU A 95 7.46 16.13 9.33
N ARG A 96 8.07 15.13 8.70
CA ARG A 96 9.51 14.82 8.88
C ARG A 96 10.47 15.70 8.06
N GLY A 97 9.95 16.65 7.29
CA GLY A 97 10.77 17.61 6.53
C GLY A 97 11.40 17.07 5.24
N ASN A 98 10.85 16.02 4.61
CA ASN A 98 11.38 15.46 3.35
C ASN A 98 10.32 15.32 2.23
N PRO A 99 9.69 16.42 1.76
CA PRO A 99 8.62 16.39 0.74
C PRO A 99 9.13 16.24 -0.71
N ALA A 100 10.44 16.40 -0.98
CA ALA A 100 10.99 16.53 -2.33
C ALA A 100 10.99 15.24 -3.18
N SER A 101 10.56 14.11 -2.63
CA SER A 101 10.61 12.81 -3.30
C SER A 101 9.27 12.38 -3.94
N LEU A 102 8.29 13.29 -4.01
CA LEU A 102 6.90 13.04 -4.38
C LEU A 102 6.49 13.85 -5.62
N SER A 103 6.86 13.39 -6.80
CA SER A 103 6.05 13.69 -7.99
C SER A 103 4.91 12.68 -8.06
N LEU A 104 3.77 13.03 -7.45
CA LEU A 104 2.49 12.35 -7.62
C LEU A 104 1.99 12.64 -9.05
N ASN A 105 2.38 11.81 -10.01
CA ASN A 105 1.75 11.79 -11.33
C ASN A 105 0.75 10.65 -11.38
N SER A 106 -0.53 11.01 -11.35
CA SER A 106 -1.69 10.16 -11.65
C SER A 106 -1.65 9.77 -13.12
N ASP A 107 -1.26 8.52 -13.40
CA ASP A 107 -1.90 7.67 -14.43
C ASP A 107 -1.33 6.24 -14.34
N PHE A 108 -2.21 5.25 -14.34
CA PHE A 108 -1.91 3.81 -14.18
C PHE A 108 -1.83 3.09 -15.53
#